data_AF-A0A0Q5B5E4-F1
#
_entry.id   AF-A0A0Q5B5E4-F1
#
_cell.length_a   1.000
_cell.length_b   1.000
_cell.length_c   1.000
_cell.angle_alpha   90.00
_cell.angle_beta   90.00
_cell.angle_gamma   90.00
#
_symmetry.space_group_name_H-M   'P 1'
#
loop_
_entity.id
_entity.type
_entity.pdbx_description
1 polymer ?
#
loop_
_entity_poly.entity_id
_entity_poly.type
_entity_poly.pdbx_seq_one_letter_code
_entity_poly.pdbx_strand_id
1 'polypeptide(L)'
;MALRDVLTEVTALKRAVDDQNRLIRDFRKANNENILLVRSELKGGTKGYEQRMLVSLEAAEKSLDTSAAALERAATALTRVQAI
;
A
#
# COMPACT_ATOMS: atom_id res chain seq x y z
N MET A 1 19.88 24.30 -8.15
CA MET A 1 20.05 22.89 -8.57
C MET A 1 20.24 22.85 -10.07
N ALA A 2 21.15 22.03 -10.56
CA ALA A 2 21.29 21.81 -12.00
C ALA A 2 20.23 20.81 -12.49
N LEU A 3 19.86 20.87 -13.78
CA LEU A 3 18.92 19.92 -14.39
C LEU A 3 19.31 18.45 -14.15
N ARG A 4 20.62 18.17 -14.15
CA ARG A 4 21.18 16.85 -13.86
C ARG A 4 20.86 16.37 -12.43
N ASP A 5 20.90 17.26 -11.46
CA ASP A 5 20.59 16.93 -10.06
C ASP A 5 19.11 16.57 -9.93
N VAL A 6 18.24 17.35 -10.59
CA VAL A 6 16.80 17.10 -10.64
C VAL A 6 16.48 15.74 -11.27
N LEU A 7 17.10 15.40 -12.41
CA LEU A 7 16.88 14.10 -13.06
C LEU A 7 17.36 12.91 -12.19
N THR A 8 18.44 13.11 -11.43
CA THR A 8 18.96 12.11 -10.50
C THR A 8 17.99 11.88 -9.34
N GLU A 9 17.48 12.97 -8.77
CA GLU A 9 16.50 12.92 -7.67
C GLU A 9 15.18 12.28 -8.12
N VAL A 10 14.67 12.63 -9.30
CA VAL A 10 13.45 12.02 -9.86
C VAL A 10 13.62 10.51 -10.10
N THR A 11 14.81 10.08 -10.50
CA THR A 11 15.13 8.65 -10.64
C THR A 11 15.15 7.93 -9.31
N ALA A 12 15.70 8.56 -8.26
CA ALA A 12 15.67 8.01 -6.90
C ALA A 12 14.23 7.92 -6.36
N LEU A 13 13.40 8.95 -6.58
CA LEU A 13 12.00 8.96 -6.20
C LEU A 13 11.19 7.87 -6.91
N LYS A 14 11.46 7.61 -8.20
CA LYS A 14 10.82 6.49 -8.91
C LYS A 14 11.11 5.13 -8.26
N ARG A 15 12.38 4.87 -7.93
CA ARG A 15 12.77 3.62 -7.23
C ARG A 15 12.06 3.50 -5.88
N ALA A 16 12.00 4.59 -5.11
CA ALA A 16 11.29 4.61 -3.85
C ALA A 16 9.79 4.30 -4.00
N VAL A 17 9.14 4.84 -5.04
CA VAL A 17 7.73 4.53 -5.34
C VAL A 17 7.55 3.05 -5.71
N ASP A 18 8.44 2.49 -6.54
CA ASP A 18 8.37 1.08 -6.93
C ASP A 18 8.55 0.14 -5.73
N ASP A 19 9.47 0.46 -4.82
CA ASP A 19 9.70 -0.31 -3.60
C ASP A 19 8.50 -0.21 -2.63
N GLN A 20 7.90 0.97 -2.48
CA GLN A 20 6.67 1.11 -1.68
C GLN A 20 5.50 0.33 -2.27
N ASN A 21 5.37 0.29 -3.60
CA ASN A 21 4.37 -0.54 -4.29
C ASN A 21 4.60 -2.05 -4.08
N ARG A 22 5.85 -2.50 -3.90
CA ARG A 22 6.14 -3.89 -3.51
C ARG A 22 5.70 -4.17 -2.08
N LEU A 23 6.08 -3.30 -1.13
CA LEU A 23 5.71 -3.44 0.28
C LEU A 23 4.19 -3.46 0.49
N ILE A 24 3.45 -2.58 -0.20
CA ILE A 24 1.98 -2.58 -0.14
C ILE A 24 1.41 -3.89 -0.66
N ARG A 25 1.92 -4.43 -1.78
CA ARG A 25 1.45 -5.71 -2.32
C ARG A 25 1.67 -6.86 -1.36
N ASP A 26 2.85 -6.94 -0.76
CA ASP A 26 3.19 -7.99 0.20
C ASP A 26 2.33 -7.90 1.46
N PHE A 27 2.13 -6.69 1.99
CA PHE A 27 1.26 -6.49 3.13
C PHE A 27 -0.20 -6.83 2.80
N ARG A 28 -0.72 -6.42 1.64
CA ARG A 28 -2.09 -6.77 1.22
C ARG A 28 -2.29 -8.28 1.16
N LYS A 29 -1.33 -9.02 0.63
CA LYS A 29 -1.39 -10.48 0.60
C LYS A 29 -1.50 -11.07 2.01
N ALA A 30 -0.61 -10.67 2.91
CA ALA A 30 -0.64 -11.13 4.31
C ALA A 30 -1.92 -10.71 5.04
N ASN A 31 -2.41 -9.48 4.81
CA ASN A 31 -3.65 -8.98 5.40
C ASN A 31 -4.87 -9.78 4.93
N ASN A 32 -4.93 -10.15 3.64
CA ASN A 32 -5.99 -10.99 3.11
C ASN A 32 -5.96 -12.41 3.67
N GLU A 33 -4.78 -12.99 3.86
CA GLU A 33 -4.62 -14.28 4.55
C GLU A 33 -5.15 -14.19 5.99
N ASN A 34 -4.83 -13.12 6.72
CA ASN A 34 -5.36 -12.88 8.06
C ASN A 34 -6.89 -12.69 8.09
N ILE A 35 -7.46 -11.98 7.11
CA ILE A 35 -8.92 -11.83 6.98
C ILE A 35 -9.59 -13.19 6.82
N LEU A 36 -9.04 -14.04 5.94
CA LEU A 36 -9.56 -15.40 5.70
C LEU A 36 -9.47 -16.26 6.96
N LEU A 37 -8.33 -16.21 7.67
CA LEU A 37 -8.14 -16.92 8.92
C LEU A 37 -9.17 -16.48 9.97
N VAL A 38 -9.31 -15.17 10.21
CA VAL A 38 -10.28 -14.63 11.17
C VAL A 38 -11.70 -15.03 10.80
N ARG A 39 -12.07 -14.96 9.52
CA ARG A 39 -13.39 -15.41 9.05
C ARG A 39 -13.62 -16.91 9.28
N SER A 40 -12.60 -17.74 9.08
CA SER A 40 -12.70 -19.20 9.30
C SER A 40 -12.83 -19.57 10.78
N GLU A 41 -12.21 -18.79 11.66
CA GLU A 41 -12.23 -18.99 13.11
C GLU A 41 -13.35 -18.20 13.81
N LEU A 42 -14.15 -17.45 13.05
CA LEU A 42 -15.22 -16.58 13.56
C LEU A 42 -16.39 -17.40 14.13
N LYS A 43 -16.21 -18.02 15.30
CA LYS A 43 -17.21 -18.89 15.93
C LYS A 43 -18.21 -18.14 16.83
N GLY A 44 -18.41 -16.84 16.58
CA GLY A 44 -19.36 -16.02 17.35
C GLY A 44 -18.98 -15.92 18.83
N GLY A 45 -17.67 -15.87 19.13
CA GLY A 45 -17.16 -15.73 20.49
C GLY A 45 -17.84 -14.58 21.24
N THR A 46 -18.27 -14.82 22.48
CA THR A 46 -19.13 -13.94 23.29
C THR A 46 -18.60 -12.52 23.53
N LYS A 47 -17.34 -12.25 23.20
CA LYS A 47 -16.67 -10.95 23.39
C LYS A 47 -16.44 -10.18 22.08
N GLY A 48 -16.71 -10.76 20.90
CA GLY A 48 -16.66 -10.10 19.60
C GLY A 48 -15.26 -9.61 19.17
N TYR A 49 -14.19 -10.20 19.70
CA TYR A 49 -12.82 -9.80 19.36
C TYR A 49 -12.48 -10.11 17.90
N GLU A 50 -12.98 -11.23 17.39
CA GLU A 50 -12.78 -11.68 16.01
C GLU A 50 -13.47 -10.72 15.03
N GLN A 51 -14.69 -10.26 15.33
CA GLN A 51 -15.34 -9.19 14.56
C GLN A 51 -14.53 -7.89 14.54
N ARG A 52 -13.99 -7.46 15.70
CA ARG A 52 -13.19 -6.23 15.77
C ARG A 52 -11.87 -6.36 15.01
N MET A 53 -11.25 -7.54 15.07
CA MET A 53 -10.06 -7.86 14.29
C MET A 53 -10.38 -7.82 12.79
N LEU A 54 -11.48 -8.44 12.35
CA LEU A 54 -11.92 -8.39 10.95
C LEU A 54 -12.13 -6.95 10.46
N VAL A 55 -12.85 -6.13 11.22
CA VAL A 55 -13.07 -4.70 10.89
C VAL A 55 -11.74 -3.95 10.77
N SER A 56 -10.78 -4.23 11.66
CA SER A 56 -9.46 -3.60 11.64
C SER A 56 -8.65 -4.02 10.40
N LEU A 57 -8.71 -5.29 10.02
CA LEU A 57 -8.05 -5.81 8.82
C LEU A 57 -8.67 -5.25 7.53
N GLU A 58 -10.00 -5.15 7.47
CA GLU A 58 -10.72 -4.54 6.33
C GLU A 58 -10.40 -3.04 6.21
N ALA A 59 -10.29 -2.32 7.34
CA ALA A 59 -9.85 -0.93 7.36
C ALA A 59 -8.40 -0.77 6.87
N ALA A 60 -7.51 -1.69 7.25
CA ALA A 60 -6.14 -1.73 6.75
C ALA A 60 -6.09 -1.95 5.23
N GLU A 61 -6.89 -2.86 4.68
CA GLU A 61 -6.97 -3.08 3.24
C GLU A 61 -7.36 -1.80 2.48
N LYS A 62 -8.38 -1.09 2.95
CA LYS A 62 -8.83 0.18 2.36
C LYS A 62 -7.75 1.28 2.42
N SER A 63 -6.97 1.32 3.50
CA SER A 63 -5.86 2.27 3.64
C SER A 63 -4.73 1.97 2.65
N LEU A 64 -4.46 0.68 2.40
CA LEU A 64 -3.47 0.24 1.41
C LEU A 64 -3.91 0.57 -0.02
N ASP A 65 -5.19 0.41 -0.35
CA ASP A 65 -5.74 0.84 -1.65
C ASP A 65 -5.53 2.34 -1.89
N THR A 66 -5.82 3.15 -0.87
CA THR A 66 -5.62 4.60 -0.93
C THR A 66 -4.14 4.95 -1.15
N SER A 67 -3.25 4.24 -0.45
CA SER A 67 -1.81 4.43 -0.54
C SER A 67 -1.26 4.02 -1.92
N ALA A 68 -1.72 2.90 -2.46
CA ALA A 68 -1.37 2.44 -3.81
C ALA A 68 -1.78 3.46 -4.88
N ALA A 69 -3.01 3.97 -4.81
CA ALA A 69 -3.48 4.99 -5.73
C ALA A 69 -2.67 6.30 -5.66
N ALA A 70 -2.22 6.69 -4.47
CA ALA A 70 -1.35 7.86 -4.29
C ALA A 70 0.04 7.63 -4.92
N LEU A 71 0.62 6.44 -4.74
CA LEU A 71 1.89 6.05 -5.34
C LEU A 71 1.83 5.99 -6.87
N GLU A 72 0.74 5.48 -7.45
CA GLU A 72 0.53 5.49 -8.91
C GLU A 72 0.48 6.90 -9.50
N ARG A 73 -0.21 7.83 -8.80
CA ARG A 73 -0.23 9.25 -9.18
C ARG A 73 1.17 9.86 -9.09
N ALA A 74 1.92 9.54 -8.04
CA ALA A 74 3.30 10.01 -7.88
C ALA A 74 4.21 9.48 -9.00
N ALA A 75 4.14 8.18 -9.34
CA ALA A 75 4.89 7.58 -10.45
C ALA A 75 4.58 8.27 -11.80
N THR A 76 3.30 8.59 -12.03
CA THR A 76 2.85 9.30 -13.24
C THR A 76 3.43 10.72 -13.28
N ALA A 77 3.38 11.45 -12.17
CA ALA A 77 3.95 12.79 -12.07
C ALA A 77 5.47 12.79 -12.31
N LEU A 78 6.19 11.88 -11.67
CA LEU A 78 7.64 11.73 -11.85
C LEU A 78 8.01 11.42 -13.31
N THR A 79 7.20 10.60 -13.99
CA THR A 79 7.41 10.31 -15.43
C THR A 79 7.22 11.54 -16.30
N ARG A 80 6.23 12.39 -15.99
CA ARG A 80 6.03 13.65 -16.73
C ARG A 80 7.21 14.60 -16.54
N VAL A 81 7.75 14.69 -15.33
CA VAL A 81 8.92 15.55 -15.04
C VAL A 81 10.17 15.10 -15.81
N GLN A 82 10.38 13.79 -15.99
CA GLN A 82 11.51 13.27 -16.78
C GLN A 82 11.39 13.53 -18.29
N ALA A 83 10.20 13.88 -18.78
CA ALA A 83 9.95 14.11 -20.20
C ALA A 83 10.11 15.59 -20.61
N ILE A 84 10.46 16.47 -19.67
CA ILE A 84 10.70 17.91 -19.86
C ILE A 84 12.22 18.14 -19.87
#